data_AF-A0A7Y5VBK8-F1
#
_entry.id   AF-A0A7Y5VBK8-F1
#
_cell.length_a   1.000
_cell.length_b   1.000
_cell.length_c   1.000
_cell.angle_alpha   90.00
_cell.angle_beta   90.00
_cell.angle_gamma   90.00
#
_symmetry.space_group_name_H-M   'P 1'
#
loop_
_entity.id
_entity.type
_entity.pdbx_description
1 polymer ?
#
loop_
_entity_poly.entity_id
_entity_poly.type
_entity_poly.pdbx_seq_one_letter_code
_entity_poly.pdbx_strand_id
1 'polypeptide(L)'
;MSDSGAGSRPGDDRLGMNAPITRRDFINGAIVAGAGLALGAHTAAALPVMPDTDPFTGPGGIGDYAASNGNTYDVMRAAHAMRDGAFDDAIAGATDTGEVYDLIAVGGGISGLAAAVFFQKQKGGKVLVLDNHPIFGGEAKRNELLVNGRRIVAHQGSAIFPVVRKGSYTANFYDMIGMDRYALDYQRWRGPSPAMELGNSPYDQPKDYGFYFTPAFTGGKGSWLLDPWGKQLAGAPLGDDAKAELLRWRSVDDAGPRPKTEGDAISRKLDAMTLEDYLIARHHISRETVRRFLSPVEGGGYGLGPDALSAYCAWAIETEFPEDGDAALGDQMFPDGNTTFARLMVKTLVPDAFTGPRTIDAVTTSRLRTA
;
A
#
# COMPACT_ATOMS: atom_id res chain seq x y z
N MET A 1 35.63 7.54 -30.75
CA MET A 1 34.70 8.58 -31.22
C MET A 1 34.22 9.30 -29.97
N SER A 2 34.55 10.58 -29.87
CA SER A 2 34.23 11.47 -28.75
C SER A 2 32.72 11.64 -28.63
N ASP A 3 32.18 11.34 -27.46
CA ASP A 3 30.79 11.60 -27.14
C ASP A 3 30.57 13.11 -27.11
N SER A 4 29.80 13.60 -28.09
CA SER A 4 29.45 15.01 -28.24
C SER A 4 28.48 15.38 -27.12
N GLY A 5 28.89 16.34 -26.28
CA GLY A 5 28.11 16.83 -25.16
C GLY A 5 26.67 17.15 -25.52
N ALA A 6 25.74 16.52 -24.82
CA ALA A 6 24.36 16.97 -24.76
C ALA A 6 24.36 18.36 -24.10
N GLY A 7 24.22 19.41 -24.91
CA GLY A 7 24.09 20.77 -24.42
C GLY A 7 22.89 20.90 -23.47
N SER A 8 23.05 21.69 -22.40
CA SER A 8 22.01 22.04 -21.43
C SER A 8 20.72 22.40 -22.14
N ARG A 9 19.61 21.74 -21.80
CA ARG A 9 18.31 22.02 -22.40
C ARG A 9 17.77 23.35 -21.83
N PRO A 10 17.04 24.15 -22.63
CA PRO A 10 16.40 25.35 -22.11
C PRO A 10 15.45 24.98 -20.95
N GLY A 11 15.80 25.41 -19.73
CA GLY A 11 15.04 25.11 -18.51
C GLY A 11 15.82 24.34 -17.44
N ASP A 12 16.93 23.68 -17.79
CA ASP A 12 17.76 22.91 -16.85
C ASP A 12 18.26 23.79 -15.67
N ASP A 13 18.63 25.05 -15.95
CA ASP A 13 19.02 26.00 -14.92
C ASP A 13 17.85 26.41 -13.99
N ARG A 14 16.61 26.49 -14.51
CA ARG A 14 15.41 26.80 -13.69
C ARG A 14 14.99 25.62 -12.82
N LEU A 15 15.27 24.40 -13.28
CA LEU A 15 15.07 23.17 -12.53
C LEU A 15 16.22 22.87 -11.56
N GLY A 16 17.28 23.71 -11.54
CA GLY A 16 18.43 23.54 -10.67
C GLY A 16 19.30 22.33 -11.03
N MET A 17 19.22 21.81 -12.26
CA MET A 17 19.94 20.60 -12.68
C MET A 17 21.46 20.74 -12.66
N ASN A 18 21.96 21.98 -12.71
CA ASN A 18 23.38 22.33 -12.64
C ASN A 18 23.81 22.85 -11.25
N ALA A 19 22.89 22.90 -10.27
CA ALA A 19 23.16 23.33 -8.92
C ALA A 19 23.39 22.12 -8.01
N PRO A 20 24.39 22.14 -7.12
CA PRO A 20 24.51 21.10 -6.10
C PRO A 20 23.28 21.18 -5.18
N ILE A 21 22.56 20.07 -5.04
CA ILE A 21 21.47 19.93 -4.08
C ILE A 21 22.05 19.38 -2.79
N THR A 22 22.08 20.18 -1.73
CA THR A 22 22.50 19.69 -0.41
C THR A 22 21.40 18.85 0.23
N ARG A 23 21.74 18.02 1.24
CA ARG A 23 20.73 17.25 2.00
C ARG A 23 19.65 18.16 2.60
N ARG A 24 20.02 19.39 3.00
CA ARG A 24 19.10 20.40 3.51
C ARG A 24 18.11 20.88 2.45
N ASP A 25 18.60 21.17 1.24
CA ASP A 25 17.76 21.66 0.14
C ASP A 25 16.74 20.61 -0.30
N PHE A 26 17.15 19.34 -0.35
CA PHE A 26 16.26 18.23 -0.68
C PHE A 26 15.14 18.05 0.35
N ILE A 27 15.48 18.03 1.64
CA ILE A 27 14.49 17.82 2.72
C ILE A 27 13.53 19.01 2.83
N ASN A 28 14.02 20.24 2.74
CA ASN A 28 13.17 21.43 2.79
C ASN A 28 12.24 21.56 1.57
N GLY A 29 12.70 21.17 0.37
CA GLY A 29 11.88 21.14 -0.84
C GLY A 29 10.71 20.16 -0.76
N ALA A 30 10.89 19.00 -0.10
CA ALA A 30 9.82 18.03 0.14
C ALA A 30 8.77 18.52 1.17
N ILE A 31 9.18 19.34 2.14
CA ILE A 31 8.29 19.85 3.21
C ILE A 31 7.42 21.03 2.72
N VAL A 32 7.95 21.87 1.82
CA VAL A 32 7.17 22.99 1.25
C VAL A 32 5.97 22.51 0.43
N ALA A 33 6.01 21.29 -0.10
CA ALA A 33 4.89 20.68 -0.81
C ALA A 33 3.75 20.18 0.12
N GLY A 34 3.93 20.15 1.45
CA GLY A 34 2.98 19.50 2.38
C GLY A 34 2.48 20.33 3.56
N ALA A 35 2.98 21.55 3.81
CA ALA A 35 2.69 22.27 5.07
C ALA A 35 1.76 23.48 4.89
N GLY A 36 0.45 23.23 4.92
CA GLY A 36 -0.56 24.26 5.19
C GLY A 36 -0.80 24.43 6.71
N LEU A 37 -0.29 25.54 7.26
CA LEU A 37 -0.73 26.30 8.45
C LEU A 37 -1.21 25.56 9.74
N ALA A 38 -0.49 25.74 10.86
CA ALA A 38 -0.98 26.45 12.07
C ALA A 38 0.04 26.42 13.25
N LEU A 39 0.15 27.57 13.93
CA LEU A 39 1.08 27.93 15.02
C LEU A 39 0.62 27.44 16.42
N GLY A 40 1.58 27.19 17.31
CA GLY A 40 1.36 27.18 18.78
C GLY A 40 2.45 26.48 19.57
N ALA A 41 3.32 27.26 20.25
CA ALA A 41 4.53 26.79 20.92
C ALA A 41 4.27 26.16 22.30
N HIS A 42 4.89 25.00 22.58
CA HIS A 42 5.20 24.54 23.94
C HIS A 42 6.55 23.80 23.97
N THR A 43 7.36 24.12 24.97
CA THR A 43 8.69 23.54 25.24
C THR A 43 8.60 22.07 25.64
N ALA A 44 9.26 21.17 24.91
CA ALA A 44 9.36 19.75 25.26
C ALA A 44 10.69 19.45 25.96
N ALA A 45 10.62 19.03 27.22
CA ALA A 45 11.73 18.45 27.95
C ALA A 45 12.07 17.06 27.39
N ALA A 46 13.36 16.74 27.33
CA ALA A 46 13.86 15.42 26.93
C ALA A 46 13.35 14.34 27.88
N LEU A 47 12.74 13.28 27.33
CA LEU A 47 12.34 12.09 28.09
C LEU A 47 13.22 10.90 27.73
N PRO A 48 13.51 10.01 28.70
CA PRO A 48 14.47 8.92 28.54
C PRO A 48 13.88 7.77 27.72
N VAL A 49 14.76 7.05 27.04
CA VAL A 49 14.49 5.78 26.36
C VAL A 49 14.05 4.74 27.41
N MET A 50 12.82 4.24 27.28
CA MET A 50 12.28 3.13 28.06
C MET A 50 12.00 1.95 27.12
N PRO A 51 12.51 0.75 27.40
CA PRO A 51 12.10 -0.46 26.71
C PRO A 51 10.87 -1.06 27.40
N ASP A 52 9.71 -0.83 26.81
CA ASP A 52 8.62 -1.79 26.54
C ASP A 52 7.45 -0.96 26.00
N THR A 53 6.96 -1.38 24.85
CA THR A 53 6.22 -0.63 23.84
C THR A 53 5.33 0.46 24.40
N ASP A 54 5.54 1.70 23.96
CA ASP A 54 4.59 2.76 24.25
C ASP A 54 3.17 2.33 23.80
N PRO A 55 2.10 2.77 24.48
CA PRO A 55 0.74 2.31 24.17
C PRO A 55 0.28 2.58 22.75
N PHE A 56 0.91 3.53 22.03
CA PHE A 56 0.58 3.85 20.66
C PHE A 56 1.19 2.82 19.69
N THR A 57 2.46 2.48 19.85
CA THR A 57 3.12 1.49 18.97
C THR A 57 2.56 0.08 19.17
N GLY A 58 2.23 -0.30 20.41
CA GLY A 58 1.75 -1.65 20.71
C GLY A 58 2.77 -2.76 20.39
N PRO A 59 2.37 -4.04 20.45
CA PRO A 59 3.30 -5.17 20.32
C PRO A 59 3.72 -5.42 18.86
N GLY A 60 5.01 -5.26 18.55
CA GLY A 60 5.54 -5.43 17.19
C GLY A 60 5.92 -6.86 16.77
N GLY A 61 5.75 -7.85 17.64
CA GLY A 61 5.93 -9.27 17.29
C GLY A 61 7.37 -9.78 17.37
N ILE A 62 7.79 -10.59 16.41
CA ILE A 62 9.13 -11.22 16.33
C ILE A 62 9.80 -10.97 14.97
N GLY A 63 11.08 -11.34 14.84
CA GLY A 63 11.80 -11.30 13.56
C GLY A 63 12.25 -9.89 13.15
N ASP A 64 12.66 -9.77 11.89
CA ASP A 64 13.36 -8.58 11.38
C ASP A 64 12.52 -7.29 11.48
N TYR A 65 11.18 -7.43 11.46
CA TYR A 65 10.22 -6.34 11.43
C TYR A 65 9.61 -6.03 12.81
N ALA A 66 10.13 -6.67 13.88
CA ALA A 66 9.54 -6.61 15.22
C ALA A 66 9.44 -5.19 15.82
N ALA A 67 10.24 -4.25 15.34
CA ALA A 67 10.23 -2.84 15.78
C ALA A 67 9.63 -1.88 14.73
N SER A 68 8.86 -2.41 13.77
CA SER A 68 8.34 -1.64 12.62
C SER A 68 6.92 -2.06 12.21
N ASN A 69 6.07 -2.33 13.20
CA ASN A 69 4.66 -2.65 13.02
C ASN A 69 3.84 -1.38 12.74
N GLY A 70 3.62 -1.05 11.46
CA GLY A 70 3.01 0.22 11.06
C GLY A 70 3.94 1.42 11.31
N ASN A 71 3.34 2.59 11.53
CA ASN A 71 4.04 3.78 12.01
C ASN A 71 4.17 3.70 13.53
N THR A 72 5.40 3.62 14.03
CA THR A 72 5.65 3.65 15.47
C THR A 72 5.49 5.06 16.03
N TYR A 73 5.35 5.19 17.35
CA TYR A 73 5.24 6.49 18.01
C TYR A 73 6.43 7.40 17.68
N ASP A 74 7.64 6.84 17.65
CA ASP A 74 8.86 7.57 17.30
C ASP A 74 8.86 8.08 15.86
N VAL A 75 8.38 7.27 14.90
CA VAL A 75 8.21 7.71 13.52
C VAL A 75 7.17 8.82 13.42
N MET A 76 6.03 8.67 14.10
CA MET A 76 4.93 9.64 14.05
C MET A 76 5.34 10.99 14.67
N ARG A 77 6.02 10.98 15.81
CA ARG A 77 6.47 12.20 16.49
C ARG A 77 7.62 12.93 15.78
N ALA A 78 8.36 12.25 14.90
CA ALA A 78 9.48 12.87 14.20
C ALA A 78 9.04 14.11 13.40
N ALA A 79 7.90 14.03 12.70
CA ALA A 79 7.34 15.17 11.96
C ALA A 79 6.94 16.33 12.89
N HIS A 80 6.40 16.05 14.08
CA HIS A 80 6.10 17.06 15.08
C HIS A 80 7.37 17.74 15.61
N ALA A 81 8.44 16.97 15.88
CA ALA A 81 9.71 17.53 16.29
C ALA A 81 10.31 18.46 15.23
N MET A 82 10.17 18.10 13.94
CA MET A 82 10.59 18.97 12.83
C MET A 82 9.78 20.27 12.79
N ARG A 83 8.44 20.20 12.92
CA ARG A 83 7.56 21.38 13.04
C ARG A 83 7.96 22.27 14.21
N ASP A 84 8.36 21.65 15.33
CA ASP A 84 8.68 22.34 16.58
C ASP A 84 10.14 22.87 16.63
N GLY A 85 10.86 22.85 15.49
CA GLY A 85 12.17 23.49 15.33
C GLY A 85 13.38 22.59 15.61
N ALA A 86 13.18 21.34 16.05
CA ALA A 86 14.28 20.42 16.35
C ALA A 86 15.16 20.10 15.14
N PHE A 87 14.60 20.21 13.92
CA PHE A 87 15.35 20.01 12.68
C PHE A 87 16.40 21.09 12.44
N ASP A 88 16.07 22.36 12.71
CA ASP A 88 16.99 23.48 12.49
C ASP A 88 18.20 23.37 13.44
N ASP A 89 17.96 23.02 14.70
CA ASP A 89 19.00 22.75 15.69
C ASP A 89 19.89 21.57 15.25
N ALA A 90 19.29 20.47 14.77
CA ALA A 90 20.01 19.30 14.33
C ALA A 90 20.89 19.56 13.10
N ILE A 91 20.40 20.34 12.12
CA ILE A 91 21.15 20.69 10.91
C ILE A 91 22.24 21.72 11.20
N ALA A 92 22.05 22.64 12.14
CA ALA A 92 23.08 23.61 12.53
C ALA A 92 24.37 22.93 13.02
N GLY A 93 24.24 21.76 13.65
CA GLY A 93 25.37 20.93 14.10
C GLY A 93 25.75 19.78 13.16
N ALA A 94 25.11 19.65 11.99
CA ALA A 94 25.36 18.53 11.09
C ALA A 94 26.72 18.65 10.39
N THR A 95 27.48 17.55 10.38
CA THR A 95 28.75 17.47 9.66
C THR A 95 28.49 17.18 8.18
N ASP A 96 29.10 17.97 7.30
CA ASP A 96 29.21 17.62 5.89
C ASP A 96 30.13 16.38 5.74
N THR A 97 29.56 15.26 5.29
CA THR A 97 30.30 14.01 5.11
C THR A 97 31.16 14.00 3.85
N GLY A 98 30.98 14.98 2.94
CA GLY A 98 31.60 14.99 1.62
C GLY A 98 31.11 13.87 0.70
N GLU A 99 30.06 13.15 1.11
CA GLU A 99 29.50 12.06 0.32
C GLU A 99 28.65 12.60 -0.83
N VAL A 100 28.97 12.18 -2.04
CA VAL A 100 28.19 12.46 -3.24
C VAL A 100 27.46 11.19 -3.66
N TYR A 101 26.19 11.33 -4.03
CA TYR A 101 25.34 10.25 -4.54
C TYR A 101 24.73 10.65 -5.87
N ASP A 102 24.66 9.71 -6.80
CA ASP A 102 24.05 9.94 -8.12
C ASP A 102 22.51 9.86 -8.07
N LEU A 103 21.98 9.18 -7.04
CA LEU A 103 20.55 9.15 -6.71
C LEU A 103 20.35 9.09 -5.20
N ILE A 104 19.44 9.92 -4.69
CA ILE A 104 18.88 9.82 -3.35
C ILE A 104 17.38 9.52 -3.48
N ALA A 105 16.94 8.41 -2.91
CA ALA A 105 15.52 8.08 -2.77
C ALA A 105 15.10 8.23 -1.30
N VAL A 106 14.06 9.02 -1.04
CA VAL A 106 13.51 9.20 0.31
C VAL A 106 12.21 8.42 0.44
N GLY A 107 12.20 7.48 1.37
CA GLY A 107 11.25 6.38 1.51
C GLY A 107 11.84 5.07 1.00
N GLY A 108 12.10 4.12 1.90
CA GLY A 108 12.51 2.74 1.63
C GLY A 108 11.32 1.80 1.39
N GLY A 109 10.17 2.34 0.97
CA GLY A 109 9.05 1.56 0.47
C GLY A 109 9.27 1.02 -0.94
N ILE A 110 8.22 0.41 -1.51
CA ILE A 110 8.26 -0.16 -2.87
C ILE A 110 8.75 0.86 -3.90
N SER A 111 8.24 2.10 -3.85
CA SER A 111 8.59 3.15 -4.81
C SER A 111 10.07 3.54 -4.78
N GLY A 112 10.63 3.80 -3.60
CA GLY A 112 12.03 4.22 -3.49
C GLY A 112 13.01 3.09 -3.77
N LEU A 113 12.68 1.86 -3.36
CA LEU A 113 13.45 0.67 -3.72
C LEU A 113 13.39 0.40 -5.24
N ALA A 114 12.23 0.57 -5.87
CA ALA A 114 12.09 0.42 -7.32
C ALA A 114 12.91 1.47 -8.06
N ALA A 115 12.87 2.74 -7.63
CA ALA A 115 13.71 3.81 -8.18
C ALA A 115 15.20 3.45 -8.11
N ALA A 116 15.67 2.94 -6.97
CA ALA A 116 17.05 2.48 -6.81
C ALA A 116 17.39 1.31 -7.75
N VAL A 117 16.50 0.33 -7.90
CA VAL A 117 16.68 -0.81 -8.82
C VAL A 117 16.77 -0.33 -10.26
N PHE A 118 15.82 0.48 -10.74
CA PHE A 118 15.82 1.02 -12.09
C PHE A 118 17.08 1.84 -12.37
N PHE A 119 17.47 2.71 -11.44
CA PHE A 119 18.67 3.52 -11.58
C PHE A 119 19.92 2.65 -11.69
N GLN A 120 20.11 1.69 -10.78
CA GLN A 120 21.26 0.78 -10.83
C GLN A 120 21.30 -0.06 -12.09
N LYS A 121 20.15 -0.48 -12.62
CA LYS A 121 20.07 -1.32 -13.83
C LYS A 121 20.26 -0.54 -15.13
N GLN A 122 19.82 0.72 -15.18
CA GLN A 122 19.83 1.52 -16.41
C GLN A 122 21.04 2.44 -16.52
N LYS A 123 21.53 2.98 -15.41
CA LYS A 123 22.62 3.94 -15.37
C LYS A 123 23.81 3.47 -14.55
N GLY A 124 23.55 2.80 -13.43
CA GLY A 124 24.57 2.53 -12.43
C GLY A 124 24.95 3.80 -11.64
N GLY A 125 25.64 3.63 -10.52
CA GLY A 125 26.14 4.73 -9.69
C GLY A 125 25.98 4.48 -8.20
N LYS A 126 26.30 5.49 -7.39
CA LYS A 126 26.14 5.45 -5.93
C LYS A 126 24.74 5.93 -5.56
N VAL A 127 23.92 5.00 -5.07
CA VAL A 127 22.54 5.27 -4.65
C VAL A 127 22.43 5.25 -3.14
N LEU A 128 21.69 6.21 -2.57
CA LEU A 128 21.28 6.23 -1.17
C LEU A 128 19.76 6.12 -1.08
N VAL A 129 19.27 5.12 -0.35
CA VAL A 129 17.85 5.02 0.03
C VAL A 129 17.74 5.35 1.51
N LEU A 130 16.90 6.33 1.85
CA LEU A 130 16.65 6.76 3.21
C LEU A 130 15.23 6.37 3.62
N ASP A 131 15.07 5.85 4.83
CA ASP A 131 13.76 5.60 5.43
C ASP A 131 13.79 6.10 6.88
N ASN A 132 12.66 6.59 7.37
CA ASN A 132 12.49 6.97 8.77
C ASN A 132 12.20 5.74 9.65
N HIS A 133 11.77 4.64 9.06
CA HIS A 133 11.61 3.36 9.74
C HIS A 133 12.94 2.62 9.87
N PRO A 134 13.09 1.78 10.92
CA PRO A 134 14.30 0.97 11.14
C PRO A 134 14.48 -0.15 10.10
N ILE A 135 13.45 -0.45 9.30
CA ILE A 135 13.49 -1.46 8.24
C ILE A 135 12.67 -0.99 7.04
N PHE A 136 13.16 -1.29 5.85
CA PHE A 136 12.53 -0.99 4.56
C PHE A 136 11.18 -1.73 4.39
N GLY A 137 10.39 -1.29 3.40
CA GLY A 137 9.14 -1.93 2.99
C GLY A 137 7.95 -0.97 2.93
N GLY A 138 7.97 0.12 3.71
CA GLY A 138 6.84 1.06 3.78
C GLY A 138 5.54 0.37 4.17
N GLU A 139 4.43 0.68 3.48
CA GLU A 139 3.14 0.00 3.68
C GLU A 139 3.16 -1.50 3.34
N ALA A 140 4.18 -1.94 2.60
CA ALA A 140 4.40 -3.35 2.27
C ALA A 140 5.28 -4.07 3.28
N LYS A 141 5.48 -3.56 4.50
CA LYS A 141 6.12 -4.32 5.58
C LYS A 141 5.27 -5.52 6.01
N ARG A 142 5.93 -6.49 6.65
CA ARG A 142 5.26 -7.65 7.28
C ARG A 142 5.23 -7.55 8.79
N ASN A 143 4.32 -8.30 9.37
CA ASN A 143 4.32 -8.65 10.78
C ASN A 143 4.63 -10.14 10.93
N GLU A 144 5.45 -10.50 11.93
CA GLU A 144 5.64 -11.89 12.32
C GLU A 144 5.27 -12.04 13.80
N LEU A 145 4.49 -13.07 14.11
CA LEU A 145 3.98 -13.33 15.45
C LEU A 145 4.29 -14.77 15.83
N LEU A 146 4.49 -15.02 17.12
CA LEU A 146 4.54 -16.37 17.68
C LEU A 146 3.25 -16.62 18.47
N VAL A 147 2.37 -17.46 17.92
CA VAL A 147 1.08 -17.80 18.53
C VAL A 147 1.05 -19.29 18.83
N ASN A 148 0.97 -19.66 20.11
CA ASN A 148 0.95 -21.06 20.57
C ASN A 148 2.09 -21.90 19.97
N GLY A 149 3.31 -21.36 19.93
CA GLY A 149 4.49 -22.01 19.36
C GLY A 149 4.53 -22.06 17.83
N ARG A 150 3.55 -21.46 17.13
CA ARG A 150 3.52 -21.37 15.67
C ARG A 150 3.88 -19.97 15.22
N ARG A 151 4.81 -19.89 14.27
CA ARG A 151 5.12 -18.63 13.59
C ARG A 151 4.01 -18.32 12.58
N ILE A 152 3.40 -17.16 12.74
CA ILE A 152 2.41 -16.60 11.82
C ILE A 152 3.04 -15.37 11.17
N VAL A 153 2.86 -15.23 9.86
CA VAL A 153 3.30 -14.06 9.09
C VAL A 153 2.07 -13.47 8.43
N ALA A 154 1.98 -12.14 8.44
CA ALA A 154 0.91 -11.40 7.80
C ALA A 154 1.46 -10.09 7.21
N HIS A 155 0.77 -9.58 6.21
CA HIS A 155 1.05 -8.28 5.59
C HIS A 155 0.61 -7.12 6.50
N GLN A 156 1.14 -5.93 6.24
CA GLN A 156 0.58 -4.67 6.73
C GLN A 156 -0.44 -4.12 5.72
N GLY A 157 -0.21 -2.94 5.13
CA GLY A 157 -1.17 -2.29 4.23
C GLY A 157 -1.20 -2.85 2.81
N SER A 158 -0.16 -3.59 2.38
CA SER A 158 0.00 -4.05 1.00
C SER A 158 -0.12 -5.57 0.87
N ALA A 159 -1.28 -6.04 0.41
CA ALA A 159 -1.67 -7.46 0.44
C ALA A 159 -1.42 -8.21 -0.87
N ILE A 160 -1.97 -7.69 -1.97
CA ILE A 160 -2.13 -8.41 -3.24
C ILE A 160 -1.28 -7.82 -4.36
N PHE A 161 -1.04 -8.61 -5.40
CA PHE A 161 -0.43 -8.17 -6.65
C PHE A 161 -1.05 -8.91 -7.85
N PRO A 162 -1.16 -8.26 -9.01
CA PRO A 162 -1.73 -8.91 -10.19
C PRO A 162 -0.75 -9.91 -10.81
N VAL A 163 -1.29 -11.01 -11.34
CA VAL A 163 -0.55 -11.76 -12.37
C VAL A 163 -0.55 -10.94 -13.66
N VAL A 164 0.63 -10.78 -14.25
CA VAL A 164 0.83 -9.90 -15.40
C VAL A 164 1.12 -10.67 -16.67
N ARG A 165 0.66 -10.14 -17.80
CA ARG A 165 0.97 -10.68 -19.12
C ARG A 165 2.47 -10.58 -19.40
N LYS A 166 3.05 -11.65 -19.94
CA LYS A 166 4.49 -11.68 -20.29
C LYS A 166 4.85 -10.56 -21.26
N GLY A 167 5.94 -9.85 -20.98
CA GLY A 167 6.42 -8.73 -21.81
C GLY A 167 5.75 -7.38 -21.54
N SER A 168 4.76 -7.34 -20.64
CA SER A 168 4.20 -6.08 -20.13
C SER A 168 5.24 -5.26 -19.36
N TYR A 169 4.93 -3.98 -19.11
CA TYR A 169 5.80 -3.12 -18.29
C TYR A 169 6.03 -3.73 -16.90
N THR A 170 4.97 -4.19 -16.26
CA THR A 170 5.03 -4.78 -14.92
C THR A 170 5.76 -6.11 -14.90
N ALA A 171 5.60 -6.95 -15.94
CA ALA A 171 6.38 -8.19 -16.09
C ALA A 171 7.89 -7.91 -16.17
N ASN A 172 8.29 -6.89 -16.93
CA ASN A 172 9.70 -6.49 -17.03
C ASN A 172 10.25 -6.03 -15.67
N PHE A 173 9.44 -5.36 -14.85
CA PHE A 173 9.83 -5.00 -13.49
C PHE A 173 9.97 -6.25 -12.59
N TYR A 174 9.01 -7.17 -12.65
CA TYR A 174 9.07 -8.44 -11.90
C TYR A 174 10.34 -9.24 -12.24
N ASP A 175 10.70 -9.30 -13.52
CA ASP A 175 11.94 -9.94 -13.97
C ASP A 175 13.19 -9.21 -13.44
N MET A 176 13.16 -7.88 -13.40
CA MET A 176 14.28 -7.04 -12.94
C MET A 176 14.65 -7.29 -11.48
N ILE A 177 13.64 -7.50 -10.63
CA ILE A 177 13.80 -7.77 -9.19
C ILE A 177 14.01 -9.25 -8.89
N GLY A 178 13.90 -10.12 -9.91
CA GLY A 178 14.16 -11.55 -9.79
C GLY A 178 12.99 -12.36 -9.26
N MET A 179 11.74 -12.00 -9.60
CA MET A 179 10.61 -12.91 -9.43
C MET A 179 10.78 -14.11 -10.36
N ASP A 180 10.85 -15.31 -9.79
CA ASP A 180 11.02 -16.56 -10.52
C ASP A 180 9.70 -17.10 -11.12
N ARG A 181 8.57 -16.54 -10.70
CA ARG A 181 7.21 -16.89 -11.15
C ARG A 181 6.23 -15.75 -10.83
N TYR A 182 5.15 -15.63 -11.60
CA TYR A 182 4.11 -14.62 -11.37
C TYR A 182 2.86 -15.20 -10.69
N ALA A 183 2.56 -16.47 -10.94
CA ALA A 183 1.49 -17.20 -10.26
C ALA A 183 2.05 -18.02 -9.10
N LEU A 184 1.32 -18.07 -7.99
CA LEU A 184 1.74 -18.76 -6.77
C LEU A 184 1.05 -20.12 -6.62
N ASP A 185 1.77 -21.07 -6.04
CA ASP A 185 1.23 -22.36 -5.62
C ASP A 185 0.72 -22.27 -4.17
N TYR A 186 -0.60 -22.20 -4.00
CA TYR A 186 -1.21 -22.16 -2.67
C TYR A 186 -1.30 -23.54 -2.02
N GLN A 187 -1.17 -23.54 -0.70
CA GLN A 187 -1.37 -24.75 0.10
C GLN A 187 -2.80 -25.25 -0.05
N ARG A 188 -2.96 -26.53 -0.40
CA ARG A 188 -4.26 -27.20 -0.44
C ARG A 188 -4.60 -27.75 0.94
N TRP A 189 -5.89 -27.73 1.27
CA TRP A 189 -6.40 -28.38 2.49
C TRP A 189 -6.04 -29.88 2.49
N ARG A 190 -5.45 -30.35 3.60
CA ARG A 190 -5.08 -31.76 3.80
C ARG A 190 -5.59 -32.31 5.14
N GLY A 191 -6.41 -31.55 5.85
CA GLY A 191 -6.96 -31.96 7.14
C GLY A 191 -8.09 -32.99 6.98
N PRO A 192 -8.40 -33.76 8.04
CA PRO A 192 -9.48 -34.75 8.02
C PRO A 192 -10.88 -34.10 8.10
N SER A 193 -10.97 -32.86 8.56
CA SER A 193 -12.23 -32.10 8.58
C SER A 193 -12.62 -31.65 7.16
N PRO A 194 -13.90 -31.34 6.91
CA PRO A 194 -14.33 -30.76 5.65
C PRO A 194 -13.46 -29.55 5.27
N ALA A 195 -13.08 -29.48 3.99
CA ALA A 195 -12.30 -28.37 3.49
C ALA A 195 -13.13 -27.09 3.61
N MET A 196 -12.53 -26.05 4.18
CA MET A 196 -13.04 -24.68 4.13
C MET A 196 -12.43 -24.03 2.89
N GLU A 197 -13.26 -23.63 1.95
CA GLU A 197 -12.83 -22.92 0.75
C GLU A 197 -12.32 -21.53 1.17
N LEU A 198 -11.02 -21.33 1.03
CA LEU A 198 -10.37 -20.04 1.27
C LEU A 198 -10.08 -19.37 -0.06
N GLY A 199 -10.25 -18.06 -0.09
CA GLY A 199 -9.70 -17.24 -1.16
C GLY A 199 -8.18 -17.22 -1.15
N ASN A 200 -7.60 -16.80 -2.27
CA ASN A 200 -6.18 -16.49 -2.37
C ASN A 200 -5.87 -15.10 -1.78
N SER A 201 -6.88 -14.25 -1.60
CA SER A 201 -6.77 -12.92 -0.99
C SER A 201 -7.77 -12.71 0.15
N PRO A 202 -7.55 -11.73 1.05
CA PRO A 202 -8.53 -11.35 2.08
C PRO A 202 -9.77 -10.66 1.50
N TYR A 203 -9.77 -10.32 0.21
CA TYR A 203 -10.88 -9.64 -0.48
C TYR A 203 -11.81 -10.61 -1.20
N ASP A 204 -11.40 -11.86 -1.37
CA ASP A 204 -12.19 -12.89 -2.03
C ASP A 204 -13.44 -13.23 -1.18
N GLN A 205 -14.51 -13.61 -1.87
CA GLN A 205 -15.79 -13.95 -1.25
C GLN A 205 -16.22 -15.39 -1.63
N PRO A 206 -15.50 -16.43 -1.16
CA PRO A 206 -15.85 -17.83 -1.43
C PRO A 206 -17.16 -18.22 -0.73
N LYS A 207 -17.61 -19.48 -0.89
CA LYS A 207 -18.86 -19.95 -0.26
C LYS A 207 -18.86 -19.87 1.27
N ASP A 208 -17.68 -19.96 1.88
CA ASP A 208 -17.52 -19.83 3.33
C ASP A 208 -17.42 -18.36 3.80
N TYR A 209 -17.48 -17.38 2.89
CA TYR A 209 -17.65 -15.97 3.22
C TYR A 209 -19.02 -15.71 3.85
N GLY A 210 -19.09 -14.79 4.82
CA GLY A 210 -20.36 -14.50 5.49
C GLY A 210 -20.49 -13.10 6.05
N PHE A 211 -21.74 -12.70 6.21
CA PHE A 211 -22.12 -11.48 6.94
C PHE A 211 -22.53 -11.83 8.36
N TYR A 212 -21.99 -11.08 9.32
CA TYR A 212 -22.49 -11.10 10.69
C TYR A 212 -23.50 -9.97 10.89
N PHE A 213 -24.75 -10.33 11.13
CA PHE A 213 -25.81 -9.40 11.49
C PHE A 213 -25.87 -9.25 12.99
N THR A 214 -25.66 -8.03 13.47
CA THR A 214 -25.72 -7.71 14.90
C THR A 214 -27.17 -7.76 15.41
N PRO A 215 -27.37 -7.76 16.75
CA PRO A 215 -28.70 -7.62 17.36
C PRO A 215 -29.57 -6.48 16.81
N ALA A 216 -28.95 -5.41 16.32
CA ALA A 216 -29.65 -4.28 15.72
C ALA A 216 -30.41 -4.65 14.43
N PHE A 217 -29.97 -5.70 13.71
CA PHE A 217 -30.64 -6.21 12.52
C PHE A 217 -31.61 -7.35 12.84
N THR A 218 -31.28 -8.20 13.82
CA THR A 218 -32.07 -9.40 14.11
C THR A 218 -33.17 -9.19 15.16
N GLY A 219 -33.13 -8.06 15.91
CA GLY A 219 -34.00 -7.83 17.06
C GLY A 219 -33.72 -8.75 18.25
N GLY A 220 -32.57 -9.44 18.25
CA GLY A 220 -32.23 -10.48 19.23
C GLY A 220 -30.76 -10.86 19.18
N LYS A 221 -30.44 -12.15 19.26
CA LYS A 221 -29.05 -12.61 19.13
C LYS A 221 -28.53 -12.35 17.72
N GLY A 222 -27.27 -11.91 17.59
CA GLY A 222 -26.65 -11.75 16.28
C GLY A 222 -26.51 -13.09 15.54
N SER A 223 -26.56 -13.05 14.21
CA SER A 223 -26.59 -14.23 13.35
C SER A 223 -25.61 -14.12 12.18
N TRP A 224 -25.11 -15.27 11.73
CA TRP A 224 -24.29 -15.37 10.53
C TRP A 224 -25.14 -15.76 9.33
N LEU A 225 -24.91 -15.09 8.20
CA LEU A 225 -25.33 -15.53 6.88
C LEU A 225 -24.10 -15.91 6.06
N LEU A 226 -23.87 -17.22 5.90
CA LEU A 226 -22.84 -17.74 4.99
C LEU A 226 -23.33 -17.73 3.56
N ASP A 227 -22.42 -17.51 2.61
CA ASP A 227 -22.69 -17.35 1.19
C ASP A 227 -23.83 -16.35 0.92
N PRO A 228 -23.73 -15.10 1.41
CA PRO A 228 -24.80 -14.10 1.25
C PRO A 228 -25.13 -13.86 -0.22
N TRP A 229 -24.14 -14.05 -1.09
CA TRP A 229 -24.21 -13.75 -2.49
C TRP A 229 -24.75 -14.89 -3.35
N GLY A 230 -24.24 -16.12 -3.18
CA GLY A 230 -24.79 -17.30 -3.85
C GLY A 230 -26.23 -17.59 -3.42
N LYS A 231 -26.60 -17.22 -2.19
CA LYS A 231 -27.99 -17.30 -1.68
C LYS A 231 -28.86 -16.10 -2.03
N GLN A 232 -28.35 -15.11 -2.77
CA GLN A 232 -29.09 -13.89 -3.11
C GLN A 232 -29.72 -13.20 -1.88
N LEU A 233 -28.97 -13.15 -0.79
CA LEU A 233 -29.37 -12.61 0.52
C LEU A 233 -30.58 -13.31 1.16
N ALA A 234 -30.93 -14.51 0.71
CA ALA A 234 -31.96 -15.32 1.37
C ALA A 234 -31.55 -15.65 2.80
N GLY A 235 -32.44 -15.35 3.75
CA GLY A 235 -32.15 -15.48 5.19
C GLY A 235 -31.44 -14.27 5.82
N ALA A 236 -31.07 -13.24 5.03
CA ALA A 236 -30.61 -11.98 5.59
C ALA A 236 -31.76 -11.28 6.34
N PRO A 237 -31.55 -10.80 7.59
CA PRO A 237 -32.52 -10.03 8.37
C PRO A 237 -32.59 -8.58 7.85
N LEU A 238 -32.93 -8.43 6.58
CA LEU A 238 -33.06 -7.16 5.86
C LEU A 238 -34.44 -7.11 5.18
N GLY A 239 -34.99 -5.90 5.03
CA GLY A 239 -36.19 -5.68 4.22
C GLY A 239 -35.95 -6.02 2.75
N ASP A 240 -37.01 -6.37 2.04
CA ASP A 240 -36.92 -6.83 0.64
C ASP A 240 -36.37 -5.74 -0.29
N ASP A 241 -36.70 -4.48 -0.05
CA ASP A 241 -36.15 -3.34 -0.81
C ASP A 241 -34.63 -3.22 -0.65
N ALA A 242 -34.11 -3.34 0.58
CA ALA A 242 -32.68 -3.28 0.85
C ALA A 242 -31.93 -4.46 0.21
N LYS A 243 -32.50 -5.68 0.25
CA LYS A 243 -31.94 -6.83 -0.45
C LYS A 243 -31.88 -6.60 -1.96
N ALA A 244 -32.98 -6.11 -2.54
CA ALA A 244 -33.05 -5.82 -3.97
C ALA A 244 -32.04 -4.74 -4.39
N GLU A 245 -31.85 -3.70 -3.58
CA GLU A 245 -30.87 -2.65 -3.83
C GLU A 245 -29.43 -3.15 -3.74
N LEU A 246 -29.08 -3.93 -2.70
CA LEU A 246 -27.74 -4.53 -2.57
C LEU A 246 -27.44 -5.51 -3.72
N LEU A 247 -28.44 -6.26 -4.18
CA LEU A 247 -28.29 -7.12 -5.35
C LEU A 247 -28.10 -6.30 -6.63
N ARG A 248 -28.77 -5.16 -6.80
CA ARG A 248 -28.53 -4.24 -7.93
C ARG A 248 -27.13 -3.64 -7.89
N TRP A 249 -26.69 -3.12 -6.73
CA TRP A 249 -25.32 -2.63 -6.56
C TRP A 249 -24.28 -3.65 -7.04
N ARG A 250 -24.48 -4.93 -6.70
CA ARG A 250 -23.53 -5.99 -7.05
C ARG A 250 -23.63 -6.53 -8.48
N SER A 251 -24.78 -6.39 -9.15
CA SER A 251 -25.04 -7.06 -10.44
C SER A 251 -25.22 -6.13 -11.63
N VAL A 252 -25.48 -4.84 -11.41
CA VAL A 252 -25.56 -3.86 -12.49
C VAL A 252 -24.15 -3.67 -13.06
N ASP A 253 -23.98 -4.11 -14.31
CA ASP A 253 -22.73 -4.00 -15.04
C ASP A 253 -22.37 -2.53 -15.33
N ASP A 254 -21.14 -2.15 -15.00
CA ASP A 254 -20.62 -0.81 -15.24
C ASP A 254 -19.97 -0.65 -16.63
N ALA A 255 -20.76 -0.85 -17.68
CA ALA A 255 -20.35 -0.67 -19.08
C ALA A 255 -20.39 0.79 -19.60
N GLY A 256 -20.47 1.79 -18.70
CA GLY A 256 -20.54 3.20 -19.06
C GLY A 256 -19.23 3.72 -19.69
N PRO A 257 -19.22 4.93 -20.29
CA PRO A 257 -17.98 5.55 -20.75
C PRO A 257 -17.03 5.75 -19.57
N ARG A 258 -15.83 5.15 -19.66
CA ARG A 258 -14.81 5.16 -18.61
C ARG A 258 -13.75 6.24 -18.84
N PRO A 259 -13.18 6.82 -17.77
CA PRO A 259 -11.95 7.59 -17.89
C PRO A 259 -10.86 6.77 -18.55
N LYS A 260 -10.08 7.38 -19.44
CA LYS A 260 -8.91 6.76 -20.07
C LYS A 260 -7.60 7.22 -19.45
N THR A 261 -7.59 8.47 -18.99
CA THR A 261 -6.45 9.09 -18.33
C THR A 261 -6.96 10.07 -17.30
N GLU A 262 -6.17 10.28 -16.24
CA GLU A 262 -6.43 11.33 -15.27
C GLU A 262 -6.64 12.69 -15.97
N GLY A 263 -7.70 13.39 -15.58
CA GLY A 263 -8.00 14.74 -16.09
C GLY A 263 -8.62 14.81 -17.49
N ASP A 264 -9.00 13.69 -18.12
CA ASP A 264 -9.83 13.69 -19.32
C ASP A 264 -11.27 14.24 -19.09
N ALA A 265 -12.08 14.30 -20.15
CA ALA A 265 -13.44 14.85 -20.04
C ALA A 265 -14.38 14.02 -19.15
N ILE A 266 -14.16 12.70 -19.05
CA ILE A 266 -15.02 11.79 -18.27
C ILE A 266 -14.63 11.87 -16.80
N SER A 267 -13.34 11.80 -16.47
CA SER A 267 -12.80 11.99 -15.12
C SER A 267 -13.24 13.33 -14.53
N ARG A 268 -13.10 14.45 -15.26
CA ARG A 268 -13.58 15.78 -14.78
C ARG A 268 -15.08 15.82 -14.52
N LYS A 269 -15.88 15.10 -15.30
CA LYS A 269 -17.33 15.02 -15.10
C LYS A 269 -17.67 14.23 -13.84
N LEU A 270 -16.97 13.11 -13.61
CA LEU A 270 -17.11 12.31 -12.40
C LEU A 270 -16.64 13.10 -11.17
N ASP A 271 -15.56 13.87 -11.30
CA ASP A 271 -15.01 14.67 -10.21
C ASP A 271 -15.93 15.82 -9.77
N ALA A 272 -16.87 16.22 -10.63
CA ALA A 272 -17.88 17.21 -10.30
C ALA A 272 -19.10 16.65 -9.54
N MET A 273 -19.10 15.36 -9.16
CA MET A 273 -20.18 14.75 -8.37
C MET A 273 -19.63 13.83 -7.28
N THR A 274 -20.46 13.57 -6.28
CA THR A 274 -20.10 12.64 -5.20
C THR A 274 -20.19 11.20 -5.68
N LEU A 275 -19.38 10.31 -5.10
CA LEU A 275 -19.49 8.87 -5.30
C LEU A 275 -20.87 8.37 -4.87
N GLU A 276 -21.47 8.96 -3.83
CA GLU A 276 -22.85 8.67 -3.41
C GLU A 276 -23.86 8.92 -4.54
N ASP A 277 -23.85 10.11 -5.14
CA ASP A 277 -24.79 10.45 -6.21
C ASP A 277 -24.54 9.59 -7.46
N TYR A 278 -23.28 9.26 -7.73
CA TYR A 278 -22.93 8.31 -8.79
C TYR A 278 -23.52 6.92 -8.54
N LEU A 279 -23.33 6.35 -7.34
CA LEU A 279 -23.84 5.02 -6.99
C LEU A 279 -25.37 4.96 -7.05
N ILE A 280 -26.05 5.99 -6.55
CA ILE A 280 -27.52 6.13 -6.62
C ILE A 280 -27.99 6.11 -8.08
N ALA A 281 -27.41 6.97 -8.90
CA ALA A 281 -27.79 7.09 -10.31
C ALA A 281 -27.47 5.81 -11.10
N ARG A 282 -26.32 5.18 -10.81
CA ARG A 282 -25.81 4.06 -11.59
C ARG A 282 -26.49 2.74 -11.27
N HIS A 283 -26.66 2.44 -9.98
CA HIS A 283 -27.21 1.17 -9.53
C HIS A 283 -28.70 1.23 -9.20
N HIS A 284 -29.32 2.42 -9.32
CA HIS A 284 -30.71 2.66 -8.95
C HIS A 284 -31.01 2.20 -7.52
N ILE A 285 -30.17 2.66 -6.59
CA ILE A 285 -30.26 2.37 -5.16
C ILE A 285 -30.54 3.64 -4.38
N SER A 286 -31.15 3.51 -3.20
CA SER A 286 -31.43 4.64 -2.35
C SER A 286 -30.16 5.18 -1.68
N ARG A 287 -30.19 6.47 -1.34
CA ARG A 287 -29.18 7.11 -0.49
C ARG A 287 -29.06 6.42 0.87
N GLU A 288 -30.17 5.91 1.41
CA GLU A 288 -30.15 5.15 2.66
C GLU A 288 -29.30 3.88 2.52
N THR A 289 -29.47 3.11 1.44
CA THR A 289 -28.67 1.92 1.18
C THR A 289 -27.18 2.26 1.05
N VAL A 290 -26.83 3.32 0.33
CA VAL A 290 -25.43 3.77 0.21
C VAL A 290 -24.84 4.05 1.60
N ARG A 291 -25.49 4.91 2.39
CA ARG A 291 -24.96 5.33 3.70
C ARG A 291 -24.92 4.19 4.73
N ARG A 292 -25.92 3.32 4.71
CA ARG A 292 -26.07 2.25 5.71
C ARG A 292 -25.17 1.05 5.44
N PHE A 293 -24.96 0.69 4.17
CA PHE A 293 -24.31 -0.57 3.80
C PHE A 293 -23.04 -0.38 2.98
N LEU A 294 -22.97 0.66 2.15
CA LEU A 294 -21.86 0.83 1.21
C LEU A 294 -20.81 1.81 1.70
N SER A 295 -21.12 2.72 2.63
CA SER A 295 -20.14 3.69 3.12
C SER A 295 -18.88 3.06 3.71
N PRO A 296 -18.93 1.98 4.51
CA PRO A 296 -17.72 1.29 4.99
C PRO A 296 -16.98 0.51 3.90
N VAL A 297 -17.65 0.20 2.79
CA VAL A 297 -17.11 -0.62 1.69
C VAL A 297 -16.49 0.29 0.64
N GLU A 298 -17.30 1.13 0.00
CA GLU A 298 -16.92 2.07 -1.06
C GLU A 298 -16.08 3.23 -0.53
N GLY A 299 -16.34 3.68 0.70
CA GLY A 299 -15.58 4.73 1.36
C GLY A 299 -14.36 4.24 2.15
N GLY A 300 -14.35 2.95 2.51
CA GLY A 300 -13.41 2.37 3.46
C GLY A 300 -11.95 2.49 3.03
N GLY A 301 -11.67 2.31 1.73
CA GLY A 301 -10.32 2.42 1.18
C GLY A 301 -9.74 3.85 1.23
N TYR A 302 -10.60 4.87 1.22
CA TYR A 302 -10.18 6.27 1.17
C TYR A 302 -10.28 6.99 2.53
N GLY A 303 -10.88 6.34 3.54
CA GLY A 303 -11.10 6.94 4.86
C GLY A 303 -12.19 8.01 4.91
N LEU A 304 -13.01 8.12 3.86
CA LEU A 304 -14.11 9.09 3.73
C LEU A 304 -15.38 8.39 3.23
N GLY A 305 -16.55 8.91 3.58
CA GLY A 305 -17.82 8.40 3.05
C GLY A 305 -18.01 8.73 1.56
N PRO A 306 -18.82 7.94 0.81
CA PRO A 306 -19.14 8.22 -0.59
C PRO A 306 -19.74 9.61 -0.85
N ASP A 307 -20.31 10.25 0.17
CA ASP A 307 -20.85 11.60 0.15
C ASP A 307 -19.77 12.70 0.11
N ALA A 308 -18.53 12.37 0.48
CA ALA A 308 -17.39 13.29 0.42
C ALA A 308 -16.36 12.89 -0.65
N LEU A 309 -16.48 11.68 -1.22
CA LEU A 309 -15.60 11.21 -2.28
C LEU A 309 -16.07 11.68 -3.65
N SER A 310 -15.10 11.98 -4.51
CA SER A 310 -15.32 12.18 -5.94
C SER A 310 -15.84 10.89 -6.58
N ALA A 311 -16.80 10.98 -7.52
CA ALA A 311 -17.23 9.80 -8.26
C ALA A 311 -16.12 9.22 -9.16
N TYR A 312 -15.03 9.96 -9.39
CA TYR A 312 -13.85 9.43 -10.07
C TYR A 312 -13.23 8.26 -9.30
N CYS A 313 -13.39 8.21 -7.97
CA CYS A 313 -12.91 7.11 -7.13
C CYS A 313 -13.49 5.73 -7.50
N ALA A 314 -14.63 5.68 -8.20
CA ALA A 314 -15.17 4.43 -8.76
C ALA A 314 -14.26 3.83 -9.86
N TRP A 315 -13.36 4.64 -10.44
CA TRP A 315 -12.53 4.29 -11.59
C TRP A 315 -11.03 4.51 -11.37
N ALA A 316 -10.63 5.29 -10.36
CA ALA A 316 -9.25 5.70 -10.12
C ALA A 316 -8.27 4.51 -10.13
N ILE A 317 -8.66 3.41 -9.47
CA ILE A 317 -7.89 2.15 -9.46
C ILE A 317 -7.64 1.67 -10.90
N GLU A 318 -8.67 1.55 -11.74
CA GLU A 318 -8.52 1.05 -13.12
C GLU A 318 -7.66 1.98 -14.00
N THR A 319 -7.65 3.29 -13.75
CA THR A 319 -6.80 4.23 -14.49
C THR A 319 -5.35 4.24 -14.04
N GLU A 320 -5.08 3.83 -12.80
CA GLU A 320 -3.73 3.78 -12.21
C GLU A 320 -3.01 2.46 -12.52
N PHE A 321 -3.76 1.40 -12.84
CA PHE A 321 -3.20 0.13 -13.28
C PHE A 321 -3.24 0.01 -14.81
N PRO A 322 -2.11 -0.25 -15.49
CA PRO A 322 -2.16 -0.66 -16.89
C PRO A 322 -3.00 -1.94 -17.01
N GLU A 323 -3.69 -2.13 -18.14
CA GLU A 323 -4.44 -3.36 -18.48
C GLU A 323 -3.52 -4.59 -18.66
N ASP A 324 -2.54 -4.78 -17.79
CA ASP A 324 -1.52 -5.80 -17.85
C ASP A 324 -1.94 -7.09 -17.11
N GLY A 325 -3.02 -7.04 -16.33
CA GLY A 325 -3.52 -8.14 -15.51
C GLY A 325 -4.05 -9.32 -16.33
N ASP A 326 -3.80 -10.54 -15.83
CA ASP A 326 -4.44 -11.77 -16.29
C ASP A 326 -5.70 -12.05 -15.47
N ALA A 327 -6.86 -11.71 -16.02
CA ALA A 327 -8.15 -11.87 -15.34
C ALA A 327 -8.49 -13.33 -15.01
N ALA A 328 -7.90 -14.32 -15.68
CA ALA A 328 -8.16 -15.73 -15.39
C ALA A 328 -7.37 -16.21 -14.15
N LEU A 329 -6.17 -15.67 -13.96
CA LEU A 329 -5.32 -16.00 -12.81
C LEU A 329 -5.57 -15.07 -11.61
N GLY A 330 -6.14 -13.89 -11.86
CA GLY A 330 -6.54 -12.93 -10.85
C GLY A 330 -5.36 -12.40 -10.01
N ASP A 331 -5.71 -11.78 -8.89
CA ASP A 331 -4.73 -11.30 -7.93
C ASP A 331 -4.14 -12.43 -7.10
N GLN A 332 -2.88 -12.25 -6.71
CA GLN A 332 -2.09 -13.17 -5.92
C GLN A 332 -1.64 -12.50 -4.63
N MET A 333 -1.34 -13.29 -3.61
CA MET A 333 -0.86 -12.80 -2.33
C MET A 333 0.25 -13.70 -1.80
N PHE A 334 1.42 -13.11 -1.51
CA PHE A 334 2.45 -13.81 -0.75
C PHE A 334 2.02 -13.98 0.71
N PRO A 335 2.56 -14.96 1.46
CA PRO A 335 2.28 -15.09 2.89
C PRO A 335 2.58 -13.84 3.73
N ASP A 336 3.52 -13.00 3.28
CA ASP A 336 3.90 -11.73 3.92
C ASP A 336 3.41 -10.49 3.15
N GLY A 337 2.40 -10.67 2.29
CA GLY A 337 1.93 -9.67 1.33
C GLY A 337 3.06 -9.16 0.45
N ASN A 338 3.04 -7.89 0.11
CA ASN A 338 4.02 -7.34 -0.82
C ASN A 338 5.41 -7.09 -0.21
N THR A 339 5.68 -7.52 1.03
CA THR A 339 7.03 -7.48 1.62
C THR A 339 8.04 -8.26 0.79
N THR A 340 7.60 -9.37 0.19
CA THR A 340 8.44 -10.16 -0.70
C THR A 340 9.00 -9.33 -1.87
N PHE A 341 8.23 -8.39 -2.44
CA PHE A 341 8.74 -7.45 -3.45
C PHE A 341 9.88 -6.59 -2.91
N ALA A 342 9.68 -5.98 -1.74
CA ALA A 342 10.71 -5.15 -1.10
C ALA A 342 12.00 -5.94 -0.85
N ARG A 343 11.85 -7.19 -0.38
CA ARG A 343 12.98 -8.09 -0.10
C ARG A 343 13.70 -8.55 -1.37
N LEU A 344 12.97 -8.81 -2.47
CA LEU A 344 13.57 -9.08 -3.79
C LEU A 344 14.37 -7.89 -4.32
N MET A 345 13.84 -6.67 -4.17
CA MET A 345 14.55 -5.44 -4.55
C MET A 345 15.82 -5.26 -3.71
N VAL A 346 15.74 -5.40 -2.39
CA VAL A 346 16.91 -5.33 -1.51
C VAL A 346 17.93 -6.41 -1.84
N LYS A 347 17.51 -7.67 -2.08
CA LYS A 347 18.42 -8.74 -2.53
C LYS A 347 19.05 -8.44 -3.89
N THR A 348 18.37 -7.71 -4.75
CA THR A 348 18.89 -7.29 -6.07
C THR A 348 19.93 -6.19 -5.95
N LEU A 349 19.73 -5.24 -5.04
CA LEU A 349 20.63 -4.12 -4.79
C LEU A 349 21.83 -4.53 -3.91
N VAL A 350 21.59 -5.38 -2.91
CA VAL A 350 22.54 -5.87 -1.92
C VAL A 350 22.45 -7.40 -1.87
N PRO A 351 23.21 -8.12 -2.71
CA PRO A 351 23.12 -9.58 -2.84
C PRO A 351 23.29 -10.36 -1.54
N ASP A 352 24.03 -9.81 -0.58
CA ASP A 352 24.31 -10.46 0.70
C ASP A 352 23.30 -10.12 1.81
N ALA A 353 22.26 -9.31 1.54
CA ALA A 353 21.26 -8.92 2.54
C ALA A 353 20.44 -10.11 3.08
N PHE A 354 20.32 -11.19 2.30
CA PHE A 354 19.66 -12.43 2.71
C PHE A 354 20.50 -13.64 2.34
N THR A 355 20.36 -14.73 3.09
CA THR A 355 20.94 -16.03 2.72
C THR A 355 20.21 -16.66 1.53
N GLY A 356 20.90 -17.53 0.77
CA GLY A 356 20.26 -18.32 -0.27
C GLY A 356 20.08 -17.58 -1.61
N PRO A 357 19.43 -18.25 -2.59
CA PRO A 357 19.24 -17.72 -3.92
C PRO A 357 18.22 -16.56 -3.92
N ARG A 358 18.21 -15.79 -5.02
CA ARG A 358 17.18 -14.78 -5.26
C ARG A 358 15.97 -15.45 -5.93
N THR A 359 15.13 -16.07 -5.12
CA THR A 359 13.81 -16.62 -5.49
C THR A 359 12.78 -16.18 -4.47
N ILE A 360 11.50 -16.17 -4.84
CA ILE A 360 10.39 -15.81 -3.95
C ILE A 360 10.52 -16.56 -2.62
N ASP A 361 10.58 -17.89 -2.64
CA ASP A 361 10.57 -18.70 -1.42
C ASP A 361 11.78 -18.42 -0.50
N ALA A 362 12.96 -18.25 -1.09
CA ALA A 362 14.18 -18.01 -0.34
C ALA A 362 14.15 -16.63 0.34
N VAL A 363 13.72 -15.58 -0.37
CA VAL A 363 13.68 -14.25 0.24
C VAL A 363 12.54 -14.09 1.24
N THR A 364 11.37 -14.68 1.00
CA THR A 364 10.23 -14.62 1.93
C THR A 364 10.59 -15.26 3.27
N THR A 365 11.30 -16.39 3.27
CA THR A 365 11.56 -17.17 4.50
C THR A 365 12.86 -16.83 5.22
N SER A 366 13.83 -16.21 4.54
CA SER A 366 15.14 -15.88 5.13
C SER A 366 15.07 -14.78 6.20
N ARG A 367 16.12 -14.66 7.00
CA ARG A 367 16.34 -13.51 7.90
C ARG A 367 17.21 -12.46 7.20
N LEU A 368 16.91 -11.19 7.44
CA LEU A 368 17.77 -10.09 7.03
C LEU A 368 19.12 -10.21 7.75
N ARG A 369 20.21 -10.11 7.02
CA ARG A 369 21.55 -9.96 7.59
C ARG A 369 21.76 -8.49 7.90
N THR A 370 21.78 -8.14 9.17
CA THR A 370 22.28 -6.84 9.62
C THR A 370 23.79 -6.90 9.64
N ALA A 371 24.42 -5.88 9.04
CA ALA A 371 25.89 -5.74 9.02
C ALA A 371 26.46 -5.57 10.43
#